data_AF-A0A532U169-F1
#
_entry.id   AF-A0A532U169-F1
#
_cell.length_a   1.000
_cell.length_b   1.000
_cell.length_c   1.000
_cell.angle_alpha   90.00
_cell.angle_beta   90.00
_cell.angle_gamma   90.00
#
_symmetry.space_group_name_H-M   'P 1'
#
loop_
_entity.id
_entity.type
_entity.pdbx_description
1 polymer ?
#
loop_
_entity_poly.entity_id
_entity_poly.type
_entity_poly.pdbx_seq_one_letter_code
_entity_poly.pdbx_strand_id
1 'polypeptide(L)'
;MFKNPRTDPDTNARIIDKAKASGASLAGIASVAALKNSPSYEIYDKSPYYEGYEKVEWPEDAKSVLVLALVHESSEPELDYWDYEPGRTPGNRQLASIAESLKQWMNKELSINARLLWWLV
;
A
#
# COMPACT_ATOMS: atom_id res chain seq x y z
N MET A 1 -7.89 -8.54 -30.19
CA MET A 1 -8.29 -9.23 -28.96
C MET A 1 -7.78 -8.38 -27.79
N PHE A 2 -8.64 -7.56 -27.19
CA PHE A 2 -8.24 -6.74 -26.05
C PHE A 2 -8.18 -7.64 -24.82
N LYS A 3 -6.97 -7.95 -24.35
CA LYS A 3 -6.82 -8.59 -23.05
C LYS A 3 -7.35 -7.62 -22.01
N ASN A 4 -8.24 -8.09 -21.13
CA ASN A 4 -8.65 -7.31 -19.96
C ASN A 4 -7.39 -7.08 -19.09
N PRO A 5 -6.87 -5.86 -18.98
CA PRO A 5 -5.59 -5.61 -18.30
C PRO A 5 -5.66 -5.92 -16.79
N ARG A 6 -6.86 -6.16 -16.25
CA ARG A 6 -7.10 -6.31 -14.80
C ARG A 6 -6.93 -7.74 -14.27
N THR A 7 -6.76 -8.74 -15.13
CA THR A 7 -6.58 -10.15 -14.75
C THR A 7 -5.42 -10.83 -15.47
N ASP A 8 -4.58 -10.07 -16.19
CA ASP A 8 -3.37 -10.62 -16.79
C ASP A 8 -2.33 -10.80 -15.66
N PRO A 9 -1.78 -12.02 -15.43
CA PRO A 9 -0.65 -12.22 -14.51
C PRO A 9 0.49 -11.24 -14.77
N ASP A 10 0.63 -10.78 -16.01
CA ASP A 10 1.58 -9.75 -16.43
C ASP A 10 1.37 -8.42 -15.70
N THR A 11 0.13 -7.96 -15.49
CA THR A 11 -0.13 -6.66 -14.84
C THR A 11 0.28 -6.66 -13.37
N ASN A 12 -0.04 -7.73 -12.62
CA ASN A 12 0.36 -7.83 -11.22
C ASN A 12 1.89 -7.90 -11.08
N ALA A 13 2.54 -8.73 -11.90
CA ALA A 13 4.00 -8.83 -11.92
C ALA A 13 4.63 -7.48 -12.24
N ARG A 14 4.13 -6.77 -13.27
CA ARG A 14 4.61 -5.43 -13.64
C ARG A 14 4.45 -4.40 -12.53
N ILE A 15 3.34 -4.41 -11.79
CA ILE A 15 3.14 -3.50 -10.65
C ILE A 15 4.14 -3.81 -9.53
N ILE A 16 4.33 -5.08 -9.18
CA ILE A 16 5.26 -5.52 -8.14
C ILE A 16 6.71 -5.20 -8.53
N ASP A 17 7.10 -5.50 -9.77
CA ASP A 17 8.44 -5.21 -10.29
C ASP A 17 8.69 -3.70 -10.35
N LYS A 18 7.67 -2.92 -10.73
CA LYS A 18 7.77 -1.46 -10.68
C LYS A 18 7.93 -0.95 -9.26
N ALA A 19 7.20 -1.51 -8.29
CA ALA A 19 7.32 -1.13 -6.88
C ALA A 19 8.75 -1.38 -6.36
N LYS A 20 9.33 -2.53 -6.70
CA LYS A 20 10.72 -2.85 -6.36
C LYS A 20 11.71 -1.92 -7.05
N ALA A 21 11.54 -1.67 -8.34
CA ALA A 21 12.37 -0.74 -9.09
C ALA A 21 12.24 0.71 -8.59
N SER A 22 11.15 1.05 -7.91
CA SER A 22 10.93 2.34 -7.25
C SER A 22 11.50 2.43 -5.84
N GLY A 23 12.08 1.36 -5.30
CA GLY A 23 12.77 1.36 -4.00
C GLY A 23 12.10 0.54 -2.90
N ALA A 24 10.95 -0.08 -3.14
CA ALA A 24 10.39 -1.02 -2.18
C ALA A 24 11.24 -2.30 -2.12
N SER A 25 11.54 -2.79 -0.91
CA SER A 25 12.29 -4.04 -0.74
C SER A 25 11.41 -5.25 -1.05
N LEU A 26 10.12 -5.15 -0.74
CA LEU A 26 9.12 -6.14 -1.11
C LEU A 26 7.79 -5.45 -1.46
N ALA A 27 7.03 -6.09 -2.35
CA ALA A 27 5.68 -5.67 -2.66
C ALA A 27 4.80 -6.89 -2.90
N GLY A 28 3.52 -6.78 -2.55
CA GLY A 28 2.52 -7.83 -2.73
C GLY A 28 1.13 -7.24 -2.97
N ILE A 29 0.27 -8.01 -3.64
CA ILE A 29 -1.10 -7.59 -3.92
C ILE A 29 -2.06 -8.57 -3.26
N ALA A 30 -3.01 -8.04 -2.49
CA ALA A 30 -4.07 -8.82 -1.84
C ALA A 30 -5.44 -8.36 -2.32
N SER A 31 -6.43 -9.25 -2.37
CA SER A 31 -7.80 -8.85 -2.68
C SER A 31 -8.46 -8.21 -1.46
N VAL A 32 -9.23 -7.14 -1.68
CA VAL A 32 -9.99 -6.47 -0.63
C VAL A 32 -11.05 -7.41 -0.05
N ALA A 33 -11.64 -8.27 -0.89
CA ALA A 33 -12.61 -9.27 -0.43
C ALA A 33 -11.98 -10.28 0.55
N ALA A 34 -10.79 -10.80 0.24
CA ALA A 34 -10.08 -11.69 1.15
C ALA A 34 -9.65 -10.99 2.44
N LEU A 35 -9.22 -9.72 2.36
CA LEU A 35 -8.90 -8.93 3.55
C LEU A 35 -10.12 -8.76 4.44
N LYS A 36 -11.28 -8.36 3.88
CA LYS A 36 -12.53 -8.19 4.64
C LYS A 36 -13.03 -9.49 5.31
N ASN A 37 -12.67 -10.65 4.76
CA ASN A 37 -12.99 -11.96 5.31
C ASN A 37 -11.89 -12.52 6.24
N SER A 38 -10.82 -11.77 6.50
CA SER A 38 -9.74 -12.23 7.38
C SER A 38 -10.10 -12.04 8.85
N PRO A 39 -9.64 -12.93 9.76
CA PRO A 39 -9.96 -12.82 11.19
C PRO A 39 -9.49 -11.50 11.84
N SER A 40 -8.37 -10.94 11.36
CA SER A 40 -7.87 -9.66 11.86
C SER A 40 -8.77 -8.51 11.44
N TYR A 41 -9.33 -8.54 10.23
CA TYR A 41 -10.21 -7.48 9.75
C TYR A 41 -11.45 -7.32 10.62
N GLU A 42 -12.06 -8.41 11.12
CA GLU A 42 -13.20 -8.33 12.04
C GLU A 42 -12.89 -7.57 13.34
N ILE A 43 -11.63 -7.61 13.79
CA ILE A 43 -11.16 -6.92 14.99
C ILE A 43 -10.93 -5.44 14.67
N TYR A 44 -10.24 -5.16 13.56
CA TYR A 44 -9.86 -3.80 13.14
C TYR A 44 -11.00 -3.01 12.48
N ASP A 45 -12.09 -3.63 12.02
CA ASP A 45 -13.24 -2.91 11.46
C ASP A 45 -14.17 -2.38 12.56
N LYS A 46 -13.94 -2.76 13.83
CA LYS A 46 -14.67 -2.23 14.98
C LYS A 46 -14.26 -0.78 15.25
N SER A 47 -15.25 0.08 15.45
CA SER A 47 -15.02 1.48 15.80
C SER A 47 -15.47 1.75 17.25
N PRO A 48 -14.58 2.22 18.14
CA PRO A 48 -13.12 2.27 17.99
C PRO A 48 -12.45 0.93 18.39
N TYR A 49 -11.41 0.53 17.66
CA TYR A 49 -10.51 -0.56 18.07
C TYR A 49 -9.57 -0.09 19.21
N TYR A 50 -9.10 1.16 19.14
CA TYR A 50 -8.46 1.92 20.22
C TYR A 50 -8.81 3.41 20.09
N GLU A 51 -8.57 4.20 21.14
CA GLU A 51 -8.87 5.63 21.14
C GLU A 51 -8.18 6.36 19.98
N GLY A 52 -8.98 7.02 19.14
CA GLY A 52 -8.49 7.71 17.94
C GLY A 52 -8.40 6.82 16.69
N TYR A 53 -8.68 5.52 16.76
CA TYR A 53 -8.78 4.68 15.56
C TYR A 53 -10.15 4.80 14.91
N GLU A 54 -10.16 5.16 13.62
CA GLU A 54 -11.32 5.04 12.75
C GLU A 54 -11.16 3.85 11.81
N LYS A 55 -12.28 3.21 11.47
CA LYS A 55 -12.29 2.08 10.51
C LYS A 55 -11.72 2.50 9.15
N VAL A 56 -11.17 1.54 8.41
CA VAL A 56 -10.67 1.79 7.06
C VAL A 56 -11.84 2.08 6.11
N GLU A 57 -11.87 3.29 5.56
CA GLU A 57 -12.78 3.64 4.47
C GLU A 57 -12.20 3.14 3.15
N TRP A 58 -12.84 2.13 2.55
CA TRP A 58 -12.46 1.60 1.24
C TRP A 58 -13.14 2.41 0.12
N PRO A 59 -12.47 2.68 -1.02
CA PRO A 59 -13.16 3.12 -2.22
C PRO A 59 -14.19 2.07 -2.63
N GLU A 60 -15.38 2.49 -3.08
CA GLU A 60 -16.47 1.55 -3.44
C GLU A 60 -16.04 0.53 -4.51
N ASP A 61 -15.19 0.95 -5.44
CA ASP A 61 -14.70 0.16 -6.55
C ASP A 61 -13.38 -0.59 -6.25
N ALA A 62 -12.79 -0.42 -5.07
CA ALA A 62 -11.52 -1.07 -4.71
C ALA A 62 -11.65 -2.60 -4.64
N LYS A 63 -10.91 -3.30 -5.49
CA LYS A 63 -10.86 -4.78 -5.52
C LYS A 63 -9.58 -5.37 -4.95
N SER A 64 -8.49 -4.60 -4.97
CA SER A 64 -7.17 -5.04 -4.53
C SER A 64 -6.46 -3.94 -3.74
N VAL A 65 -5.52 -4.34 -2.89
CA VAL A 65 -4.56 -3.44 -2.25
C VAL A 65 -3.15 -3.84 -2.66
N LEU A 66 -2.31 -2.85 -2.94
CA LEU A 66 -0.87 -3.01 -3.07
C LEU A 66 -0.23 -2.74 -1.71
N VAL A 67 0.51 -3.71 -1.19
CA VAL A 67 1.26 -3.61 0.07
C VAL A 67 2.73 -3.44 -0.28
N LEU A 68 3.37 -2.48 0.36
CA LEU A 68 4.80 -2.17 0.20
C LEU A 68 5.52 -2.47 1.52
N ALA A 69 6.75 -2.93 1.43
CA ALA A 69 7.64 -3.05 2.57
C ALA A 69 9.02 -2.49 2.23
N LEU A 70 9.66 -1.92 3.24
CA LEU A 70 11.00 -1.39 3.19
C LEU A 70 11.83 -2.13 4.25
N VAL A 71 12.93 -2.72 3.82
CA VAL A 71 13.95 -3.25 4.73
C VAL A 71 14.78 -2.08 5.23
N HIS A 72 15.10 -2.09 6.52
CA HIS A 72 16.19 -1.29 7.04
C HIS A 72 17.33 -2.26 7.37
N GLU A 73 18.52 -2.02 6.83
CA GLU A 73 19.68 -2.83 7.20
C GLU A 73 20.02 -2.59 8.67
N SER A 74 20.80 -3.50 9.27
CA SER A 74 21.25 -3.31 10.67
C SER A 74 22.10 -2.04 10.85
N SER A 75 22.66 -1.52 9.75
CA SER A 75 23.41 -0.26 9.71
C SER A 75 22.53 0.99 9.56
N GLU A 76 21.22 0.84 9.29
CA GLU A 76 20.29 1.95 9.05
C GLU A 76 19.07 1.90 10.00
N PRO A 77 19.28 1.71 11.32
CA PRO A 77 18.17 1.60 12.28
C PRO A 77 17.31 2.87 12.34
N GLU A 78 17.84 4.02 11.91
CA GLU A 78 17.13 5.29 11.89
C GLU A 78 15.90 5.31 10.99
N LEU A 79 15.80 4.40 10.01
CA LEU A 79 14.62 4.28 9.17
C LEU A 79 13.35 3.92 9.97
N ASP A 80 13.52 3.31 11.14
CA ASP A 80 12.42 2.94 12.03
C ASP A 80 12.33 3.82 13.29
N TYR A 81 13.15 4.86 13.40
CA TYR A 81 13.08 5.77 14.55
C TYR A 81 11.83 6.63 14.46
N TRP A 82 11.06 6.62 15.55
CA TRP A 82 9.92 7.50 15.70
C TRP A 82 10.37 8.96 15.86
N ASP A 83 9.78 9.83 15.06
CA ASP A 83 9.91 11.28 15.12
C ASP A 83 8.53 11.95 15.09
N TYR A 84 8.54 13.28 15.27
CA TYR A 84 7.32 14.08 15.32
C TYR A 84 6.88 14.60 13.95
N GLU A 85 7.60 14.25 12.88
CA GLU A 85 7.26 14.66 11.52
C GLU A 85 6.05 13.88 10.99
N PRO A 86 5.31 14.43 10.01
CA PRO A 86 4.35 13.68 9.20
C PRO A 86 4.93 12.34 8.72
N GLY A 87 4.16 11.27 8.86
CA GLY A 87 4.62 9.92 8.55
C GLY A 87 5.47 9.24 9.64
N ARG A 88 5.83 9.92 10.74
CA ARG A 88 6.37 9.34 12.00
C ARG A 88 7.72 8.63 11.98
N THR A 89 8.09 7.97 10.89
CA THR A 89 9.43 7.37 10.74
C THR A 89 10.01 7.74 9.38
N PRO A 90 11.34 7.90 9.26
CA PRO A 90 11.97 8.14 7.96
C PRO A 90 11.63 7.06 6.93
N GLY A 91 11.58 5.79 7.32
CA GLY A 91 11.21 4.67 6.45
C GLY A 91 9.76 4.74 5.97
N ASN A 92 8.82 5.11 6.83
CA ASN A 92 7.42 5.31 6.41
C ASN A 92 7.30 6.48 5.43
N ARG A 93 8.06 7.57 5.61
CA ARG A 93 8.12 8.67 4.62
C ARG A 93 8.68 8.23 3.27
N GLN A 94 9.63 7.29 3.24
CA GLN A 94 10.11 6.69 2.00
C GLN A 94 9.05 5.81 1.32
N LEU A 95 8.39 4.91 2.08
CA LEU A 95 7.27 4.11 1.57
C LEU A 95 6.15 5.00 1.01
N ALA A 96 5.90 6.12 1.68
CA ALA A 96 4.98 7.14 1.28
C ALA A 96 5.30 7.74 -0.10
N SER A 97 6.55 8.17 -0.29
CA SER A 97 7.06 8.69 -1.57
C SER A 97 6.96 7.66 -2.70
N ILE A 98 7.29 6.39 -2.41
CA ILE A 98 7.17 5.27 -3.35
C ILE A 98 5.71 5.05 -3.75
N ALA A 99 4.79 5.04 -2.79
CA ALA A 99 3.37 4.82 -3.05
C ALA A 99 2.75 5.91 -3.94
N GLU A 100 3.09 7.19 -3.72
CA GLU A 100 2.59 8.29 -4.55
C GLU A 100 3.16 8.20 -5.98
N SER A 101 4.44 7.87 -6.12
CA SER A 101 5.07 7.65 -7.43
C SER A 101 4.42 6.49 -8.19
N LEU A 102 4.11 5.39 -7.50
CA LEU A 102 3.43 4.23 -8.10
C LEU A 102 2.01 4.54 -8.51
N LYS A 103 1.26 5.28 -7.69
CA LYS A 103 -0.10 5.73 -8.03
C LYS A 103 -0.10 6.52 -9.34
N GLN A 104 0.81 7.49 -9.49
CA GLN A 104 0.94 8.29 -10.71
C GLN A 104 1.30 7.43 -11.92
N TRP A 105 2.27 6.52 -11.75
CA TRP A 105 2.68 5.60 -12.82
C TRP A 105 1.56 4.62 -13.23
N MET A 106 0.84 4.02 -12.27
CA MET A 106 -0.27 3.10 -12.55
C MET A 106 -1.41 3.81 -13.30
N ASN A 107 -1.70 5.06 -12.94
CA ASN A 107 -2.69 5.86 -13.64
C ASN A 107 -2.24 6.12 -15.09
N LYS A 108 -1.01 6.59 -15.28
CA LYS A 108 -0.48 6.97 -16.60
C LYS A 108 -0.28 5.78 -17.53
N GLU A 109 0.36 4.72 -17.05
CA GLU A 109 0.85 3.62 -17.90
C GLU A 109 -0.12 2.44 -17.97
N LEU A 110 -0.98 2.27 -16.97
CA LEU A 110 -1.91 1.13 -16.88
C LEU A 110 -3.38 1.56 -16.87
N SER A 111 -3.68 2.86 -16.81
CA SER A 111 -5.04 3.38 -16.61
C SER A 111 -5.72 2.80 -15.36
N ILE A 112 -4.94 2.54 -14.32
CA ILE A 112 -5.40 2.05 -13.01
C ILE A 112 -5.37 3.22 -12.04
N ASN A 113 -6.54 3.57 -11.50
CA ASN A 113 -6.63 4.53 -10.40
C ASN A 113 -6.33 3.83 -9.07
N ALA A 114 -5.50 4.46 -8.25
CA ALA A 114 -5.18 3.99 -6.91
C ALA A 114 -5.40 5.12 -5.90
N ARG A 115 -5.87 4.75 -4.71
CA ARG A 115 -5.96 5.64 -3.55
C ARG A 115 -4.97 5.15 -2.49
N LEU A 116 -4.19 6.08 -1.97
CA LEU A 116 -3.37 5.84 -0.79
C LEU A 116 -4.30 5.63 0.41
N LEU A 117 -4.19 4.49 1.08
CA LEU A 117 -4.90 4.22 2.34
C LEU A 117 -4.01 4.73 3.48
N TRP A 118 -3.94 6.04 3.62
CA TRP A 118 -3.06 6.69 4.60
C TRP A 118 -3.86 7.30 5.72
N TRP A 119 -3.44 7.03 6.95
CA TRP A 119 -3.85 7.74 8.13
C TRP A 119 -2.56 8.35 8.70
N LEU A 120 -2.49 9.69 8.81
CA LEU A 120 -1.33 10.50 9.28
C LEU A 120 -0.32 10.96 8.19
N VAL A 121 -0.77 11.87 7.31
CA VAL A 121 0.08 13.02 6.93
C VAL A 121 -0.15 14.10 7.99
#